data_AF-A0A534HZJ0-F1
#
_entry.id   AF-A0A534HZJ0-F1
#
_cell.length_a   1.000
_cell.length_b   1.000
_cell.length_c   1.000
_cell.angle_alpha   90.00
_cell.angle_beta   90.00
_cell.angle_gamma   90.00
#
_symmetry.space_group_name_H-M   'P 1'
#
loop_
_entity.id
_entity.type
_entity.pdbx_description
1 polymer ?
#
loop_
_entity_poly.entity_id
_entity_poly.type
_entity_poly.pdbx_seq_one_letter_code
_entity_poly.pdbx_strand_id
1 'polypeptide(L)'
;VLFAAYNGFAALAAAVIPVMARRFGLQASHLLNLWAGGAALLCFPLFADPHWLLLPMLGVGFAWGSILSLPYALLSTSVPAEKMGVYMGIFNFFIVIPQLVAATVLGFLLRALFGGAPIYALVMGGASLVLAGALVLRVPQAPAAPAAGALGAVGTERARAT
;
A
#
# COMPACT_ATOMS: atom_id res chain seq x y z
N VAL A 1 -0.02 13.25 -18.34
CA VAL A 1 -1.42 12.96 -17.94
C VAL A 1 -1.51 11.77 -17.00
N LEU A 2 -1.07 10.56 -17.38
CA LEU A 2 -1.16 9.36 -16.52
C LEU A 2 -0.44 9.51 -15.16
N PHE A 3 0.77 10.09 -15.14
CA PHE A 3 1.49 10.37 -13.88
C PHE A 3 0.74 11.34 -12.96
N ALA A 4 0.08 12.35 -13.53
CA ALA A 4 -0.72 13.30 -12.76
C ALA A 4 -2.00 12.65 -12.23
N ALA A 5 -2.67 11.83 -13.06
CA ALA A 5 -3.83 11.04 -12.66
C ALA A 5 -3.49 10.07 -11.52
N TYR A 6 -2.38 9.33 -11.64
CA TYR A 6 -1.86 8.47 -10.58
C TYR A 6 -1.68 9.23 -9.25
N ASN A 7 -1.01 10.38 -9.24
CA ASN A 7 -0.80 11.14 -8.01
C ASN A 7 -2.12 11.69 -7.44
N GLY A 8 -3.05 12.14 -8.31
CA GLY A 8 -4.38 12.54 -7.88
C GLY A 8 -5.17 11.40 -7.24
N PHE A 9 -5.10 10.20 -7.82
CA PHE A 9 -5.73 9.01 -7.25
C PHE A 9 -5.05 8.52 -5.98
N ALA A 10 -3.72 8.65 -5.87
CA ALA A 10 -2.98 8.35 -4.64
C ALA A 10 -3.38 9.31 -3.50
N ALA A 11 -3.59 10.60 -3.81
CA ALA A 11 -4.10 11.57 -2.85
C ALA A 11 -5.53 11.22 -2.38
N LEU A 12 -6.41 10.82 -3.31
CA LEU A 12 -7.73 10.27 -2.98
C LEU A 12 -7.62 9.03 -2.09
N ALA A 13 -6.75 8.09 -2.45
CA ALA A 13 -6.52 6.87 -1.69
C ALA A 13 -6.03 7.18 -0.27
N ALA A 14 -5.18 8.18 -0.07
CA ALA A 14 -4.72 8.59 1.26
C ALA A 14 -5.87 9.00 2.19
N ALA A 15 -6.96 9.55 1.65
CA ALA A 15 -8.17 9.86 2.43
C ALA A 15 -9.08 8.63 2.65
N VAL A 16 -9.15 7.72 1.67
CA VAL A 16 -10.05 6.55 1.69
C VAL A 16 -9.47 5.39 2.51
N ILE A 17 -8.16 5.14 2.43
CA ILE A 17 -7.48 4.03 3.10
C ILE A 17 -7.71 4.00 4.62
N PRO A 18 -7.66 5.12 5.36
CA PRO A 18 -7.99 5.12 6.79
C PRO A 18 -9.42 4.68 7.08
N VAL A 19 -10.38 5.01 6.21
CA VAL A 19 -11.78 4.58 6.35
C VAL A 19 -11.90 3.06 6.12
N MET A 20 -11.23 2.55 5.06
CA MET A 20 -11.18 1.11 4.79
C MET A 20 -10.55 0.35 5.96
N ALA A 21 -9.42 0.84 6.48
CA ALA A 21 -8.72 0.25 7.60
C ALA A 21 -9.59 0.12 8.85
N ARG A 22 -10.43 1.13 9.15
CA ARG A 22 -11.38 1.06 10.26
C ARG A 22 -12.52 0.08 10.04
N ARG A 23 -12.96 -0.12 8.78
CA ARG A 23 -14.12 -0.95 8.45
C ARG A 23 -13.77 -2.42 8.25
N PHE A 24 -12.65 -2.70 7.58
CA PHE A 24 -12.23 -4.04 7.19
C PHE A 24 -10.99 -4.54 7.96
N GLY A 25 -10.32 -3.67 8.71
CA GLY A 25 -9.03 -3.96 9.34
C GLY A 25 -7.85 -3.62 8.44
N LEU A 26 -6.66 -3.49 9.04
CA LEU A 26 -5.42 -3.10 8.37
C LEU A 26 -4.99 -4.13 7.32
N GLN A 27 -5.03 -5.42 7.66
CA GLN A 27 -4.60 -6.51 6.78
C GLN A 27 -5.49 -6.65 5.55
N ALA A 28 -6.81 -6.75 5.74
CA ALA A 28 -7.74 -6.90 4.63
C ALA A 28 -7.72 -5.68 3.71
N SER A 29 -7.63 -4.47 4.27
CA SER A 29 -7.50 -3.25 3.48
C SER A 29 -6.21 -3.24 2.65
N HIS A 30 -5.10 -3.71 3.22
CA HIS A 30 -3.83 -3.81 2.50
C HIS A 30 -3.89 -4.84 1.37
N LEU A 31 -4.43 -6.02 1.64
CA LEU A 31 -4.63 -7.06 0.63
C LEU A 31 -5.47 -6.56 -0.55
N LEU A 32 -6.63 -5.96 -0.29
CA LEU A 32 -7.53 -5.47 -1.33
C LEU A 32 -6.86 -4.41 -2.21
N ASN A 33 -6.11 -3.48 -1.60
CA ASN A 33 -5.39 -2.46 -2.34
C ASN A 33 -4.25 -3.05 -3.18
N LEU A 34 -3.49 -4.01 -2.65
CA LEU A 34 -2.43 -4.69 -3.39
C LEU A 34 -2.98 -5.47 -4.59
N TRP A 35 -4.10 -6.17 -4.41
CA TRP A 35 -4.77 -6.88 -5.51
C TRP A 35 -5.35 -5.93 -6.55
N ALA A 36 -5.92 -4.79 -6.13
CA ALA A 36 -6.39 -3.77 -7.06
C ALA A 36 -5.25 -3.19 -7.90
N GLY A 37 -4.09 -2.89 -7.29
CA GLY A 37 -2.90 -2.46 -8.03
C GLY A 37 -2.28 -3.55 -8.90
N GLY A 38 -2.25 -4.78 -8.39
CA GLY A 38 -1.77 -5.94 -9.14
C GLY A 38 -2.60 -6.17 -10.40
N ALA A 39 -3.93 -6.20 -10.27
CA ALA A 39 -4.85 -6.28 -11.40
C ALA A 39 -4.68 -5.11 -12.37
N ALA A 40 -4.55 -3.88 -11.85
CA ALA A 40 -4.31 -2.71 -12.69
C ALA A 40 -3.04 -2.81 -13.54
N LEU A 41 -1.92 -3.28 -12.95
CA LEU A 41 -0.67 -3.49 -13.67
C LEU A 41 -0.74 -4.66 -14.65
N LEU A 42 -1.47 -5.73 -14.31
CA LEU A 42 -1.68 -6.88 -15.21
C LEU A 42 -2.61 -6.58 -16.37
N CYS A 43 -3.54 -5.63 -16.23
CA CYS A 43 -4.41 -5.18 -17.32
C CYS A 43 -3.73 -4.19 -18.27
N PHE A 44 -2.61 -3.59 -17.89
CA PHE A 44 -1.89 -2.61 -18.72
C PHE A 44 -1.58 -3.07 -20.16
N PRO A 45 -1.13 -4.32 -20.40
CA PRO A 45 -0.87 -4.82 -21.75
C PRO A 45 -2.14 -5.04 -22.58
N LEU A 46 -3.32 -5.10 -21.95
CA LEU A 46 -4.59 -5.37 -22.63
C LEU A 46 -5.19 -4.12 -23.27
N PHE A 47 -4.75 -2.93 -22.86
CA PHE A 47 -5.27 -1.66 -23.37
C PHE A 47 -4.33 -1.08 -24.43
N ALA A 48 -4.78 -1.07 -25.69
CA ALA A 48 -4.08 -0.42 -26.79
C ALA A 48 -4.30 1.10 -26.82
N ASP A 49 -5.44 1.58 -26.30
CA ASP A 49 -5.78 3.00 -26.27
C ASP A 49 -5.38 3.64 -24.93
N PRO A 50 -4.50 4.66 -24.94
CA PRO A 50 -4.01 5.33 -23.73
C PRO A 50 -5.09 5.95 -22.84
N HIS A 51 -6.27 6.27 -23.38
CA HIS A 51 -7.36 6.88 -22.58
C HIS A 51 -7.92 5.91 -21.54
N TRP A 52 -7.93 4.61 -21.85
CA TRP A 52 -8.42 3.57 -20.94
C TRP A 52 -7.44 3.29 -19.79
N LEU A 53 -6.19 3.73 -19.89
CA LEU A 53 -5.17 3.55 -18.85
C LEU A 53 -5.41 4.41 -17.61
N LEU A 54 -6.33 5.38 -17.67
CA LEU A 54 -6.75 6.14 -16.49
C LEU A 54 -7.40 5.26 -15.41
N LEU A 55 -8.13 4.22 -15.83
CA LEU A 55 -8.79 3.30 -14.90
C LEU A 55 -7.78 2.42 -14.13
N PRO A 56 -6.80 1.76 -14.79
CA PRO A 56 -5.66 1.13 -14.10
C PRO A 56 -4.91 2.08 -13.15
N MET A 57 -4.72 3.35 -13.53
CA MET A 57 -4.02 4.31 -12.66
C MET A 57 -4.72 4.56 -11.33
N LEU A 58 -6.05 4.40 -11.26
CA LEU A 58 -6.79 4.41 -9.99
C LEU A 58 -6.31 3.28 -9.08
N GLY A 59 -6.28 2.04 -9.58
CA GLY A 59 -5.84 0.87 -8.82
C GLY A 59 -4.37 0.99 -8.38
N VAL A 60 -3.49 1.50 -9.25
CA VAL A 60 -2.08 1.76 -8.92
C VAL A 60 -1.96 2.81 -7.82
N GLY A 61 -2.75 3.89 -7.86
CA GLY A 61 -2.76 4.92 -6.81
C GLY A 61 -3.17 4.37 -5.44
N PHE A 62 -4.20 3.51 -5.39
CA PHE A 62 -4.63 2.85 -4.16
C PHE A 62 -3.57 1.88 -3.61
N ALA A 63 -2.98 1.06 -4.47
CA ALA A 63 -1.91 0.17 -4.06
C ALA A 63 -0.71 0.93 -3.51
N TRP A 64 -0.30 2.01 -4.17
CA TRP A 64 0.82 2.83 -3.71
C TRP A 64 0.54 3.51 -2.37
N GLY A 65 -0.61 4.16 -2.22
CA GLY A 65 -1.02 4.76 -0.95
C GLY A 65 -1.05 3.72 0.18
N SER A 66 -1.46 2.49 -0.14
CA SER A 66 -1.48 1.39 0.81
C SER A 66 -0.09 0.90 1.19
N ILE A 67 0.82 0.72 0.23
CA ILE A 67 2.23 0.31 0.46
C ILE A 67 2.95 1.31 1.39
N LEU A 68 2.67 2.61 1.25
CA LEU A 68 3.31 3.64 2.06
C LEU A 68 2.72 3.78 3.47
N SER A 69 1.50 3.31 3.73
CA SER A 69 0.79 3.59 4.98
C SER A 69 0.49 2.35 5.83
N LEU A 70 -0.12 1.32 5.23
CA LEU A 70 -0.67 0.19 5.98
C LEU A 70 0.39 -0.76 6.58
N PRO A 71 1.55 -1.03 5.94
CA PRO A 71 2.58 -1.83 6.55
C PRO A 71 3.17 -1.20 7.83
N TYR A 72 3.37 0.12 7.84
CA TYR A 72 3.80 0.85 9.04
C TYR A 72 2.74 0.81 10.13
N ALA A 73 1.46 0.95 9.76
CA ALA A 73 0.36 0.79 10.71
C ALA A 73 0.33 -0.62 11.31
N LEU A 74 0.45 -1.67 10.49
CA LEU A 74 0.55 -3.06 10.95
C LEU A 74 1.71 -3.25 11.92
N LEU A 75 2.91 -2.76 11.57
CA LEU A 75 4.09 -2.83 12.42
C LEU A 75 3.88 -2.11 13.77
N SER A 76 3.26 -0.92 13.75
CA SER A 76 3.02 -0.14 14.96
C SER A 76 2.12 -0.84 15.96
N THR A 77 1.24 -1.74 15.50
CA THR A 77 0.37 -2.52 16.39
C THR A 77 1.08 -3.70 17.05
N SER A 78 2.27 -4.07 16.56
CA SER A 78 3.03 -5.23 17.03
C SER A 78 4.30 -4.87 17.82
N VAL A 79 4.67 -3.59 17.87
CA VAL A 79 5.92 -3.11 18.49
C VAL A 79 5.63 -2.24 19.71
N PRO A 80 6.31 -2.45 20.86
CA PRO A 80 6.21 -1.58 22.02
C PRO A 80 6.57 -0.12 21.69
N ALA A 81 5.81 0.83 22.23
CA ALA A 81 5.96 2.27 21.93
C ALA A 81 7.38 2.80 22.15
N GLU A 82 8.07 2.32 23.19
CA GLU A 82 9.44 2.72 23.54
C GLU A 82 10.47 2.44 22.44
N LYS A 83 10.24 1.41 21.62
CA LYS A 83 11.16 0.97 20.56
C LYS A 83 10.63 1.27 19.17
N MET A 84 9.51 1.99 19.06
CA MET A 84 8.82 2.26 17.80
C MET A 84 9.77 2.85 16.75
N GLY A 85 10.53 3.88 17.12
CA GLY A 85 11.47 4.53 16.19
C GLY A 85 12.54 3.59 15.63
N VAL A 86 13.08 2.70 16.47
CA VAL A 86 14.11 1.73 16.05
C VAL A 86 13.54 0.68 15.11
N TYR A 87 12.39 0.08 15.45
CA TYR A 87 11.76 -0.93 14.59
C TYR A 87 11.21 -0.34 13.28
N MET A 88 10.69 0.88 13.31
CA MET A 88 10.28 1.62 12.10
C MET A 88 11.48 1.88 11.18
N GLY A 89 12.63 2.26 11.74
CA GLY A 89 13.89 2.41 10.99
C GLY A 89 14.38 1.09 10.38
N ILE A 90 14.35 -0.01 11.14
CA ILE A 90 14.72 -1.35 10.66
C ILE A 90 13.79 -1.76 9.50
N PHE A 91 12.48 -1.54 9.64
CA PHE A 91 11.51 -1.84 8.59
C PHE A 91 11.77 -1.08 7.28
N ASN A 92 12.17 0.19 7.35
CA ASN A 92 12.56 0.96 6.17
C ASN A 92 13.71 0.31 5.39
N PHE A 93 14.71 -0.27 6.07
CA PHE A 93 15.79 -0.98 5.38
C PHE A 93 15.26 -2.18 4.57
N PHE A 94 14.26 -2.89 5.08
CA PHE A 94 13.62 -3.99 4.35
C PHE A 94 12.78 -3.54 3.16
N ILE A 95 12.39 -2.26 3.08
CA ILE A 95 11.72 -1.71 1.89
C ILE A 95 12.77 -1.26 0.88
N VAL A 96 13.75 -0.48 1.33
CA VAL A 96 14.70 0.20 0.45
C VAL A 96 15.72 -0.76 -0.15
N ILE A 97 16.24 -1.73 0.61
CA ILE A 97 17.25 -2.66 0.10
C ILE A 97 16.71 -3.49 -1.07
N PRO A 98 15.55 -4.18 -0.96
CA PRO A 98 14.97 -4.88 -2.10
C PRO A 98 14.63 -3.95 -3.27
N GLN A 99 14.18 -2.72 -3.00
CA GLN A 99 13.90 -1.74 -4.06
C GLN A 99 15.16 -1.34 -4.83
N LEU A 100 16.29 -1.12 -4.17
CA LEU A 100 17.57 -0.82 -4.83
C LEU A 100 18.08 -2.00 -5.66
N VAL A 101 17.95 -3.22 -5.14
CA VAL A 101 18.28 -4.45 -5.89
C VAL A 101 17.37 -4.57 -7.12
N ALA A 102 16.07 -4.38 -6.96
CA ALA A 102 15.13 -4.42 -8.08
C ALA A 102 15.46 -3.35 -9.13
N ALA A 103 15.72 -2.10 -8.72
CA ALA A 103 16.03 -0.99 -9.64
C ALA A 103 17.29 -1.25 -10.48
N THR A 104 18.28 -1.95 -9.92
CA THR A 104 19.53 -2.27 -10.62
C THR A 104 19.43 -3.54 -11.49
N VAL A 105 18.70 -4.56 -11.04
CA VAL A 105 18.62 -5.87 -11.73
C VAL A 105 17.51 -5.90 -12.78
N LEU A 106 16.41 -5.15 -12.61
CA LEU A 106 15.22 -5.24 -13.47
C LEU A 106 15.54 -4.94 -14.94
N GLY A 107 16.40 -3.97 -15.22
CA GLY A 107 16.82 -3.64 -16.60
C GLY A 107 17.55 -4.79 -17.29
N PHE A 108 18.42 -5.51 -16.57
CA PHE A 108 19.09 -6.71 -17.07
C PHE A 108 18.10 -7.86 -17.26
N LEU A 109 17.22 -8.09 -16.28
CA LEU A 109 16.19 -9.13 -16.33
C LEU A 109 15.27 -8.97 -17.55
N LEU A 110 14.84 -7.74 -17.85
CA LEU A 110 14.02 -7.43 -19.03
C LEU A 110 14.74 -7.75 -20.34
N ARG A 111 16.02 -7.40 -20.45
CA ARG A 111 16.81 -7.65 -21.66
C ARG A 111 17.04 -9.14 -21.88
N ALA A 112 17.38 -9.87 -20.81
CA ALA A 112 17.70 -11.29 -20.87
C ALA A 112 16.46 -12.18 -21.10
N LEU A 113 15.34 -11.88 -20.44
CA LEU A 113 14.14 -12.75 -20.45
C LEU A 113 13.03 -12.27 -21.40
N PHE A 114 12.96 -10.97 -21.69
CA PHE A 114 11.80 -10.35 -22.36
C PHE A 114 12.18 -9.48 -23.56
N GLY A 115 13.40 -9.65 -24.09
CA GLY A 115 13.88 -8.90 -25.26
C GLY A 115 13.94 -7.38 -25.05
N GLY A 116 13.93 -6.91 -23.80
CA GLY A 116 13.97 -5.50 -23.43
C GLY A 116 12.61 -4.77 -23.46
N ALA A 117 11.49 -5.47 -23.66
CA ALA A 117 10.18 -4.85 -23.72
C ALA A 117 9.68 -4.39 -22.32
N PRO A 118 9.51 -3.07 -22.07
CA PRO A 118 9.18 -2.54 -20.74
C PRO A 118 7.83 -2.98 -20.19
N ILE A 119 6.90 -3.38 -21.07
CA ILE A 119 5.57 -3.83 -20.67
C ILE A 119 5.61 -5.04 -19.73
N TYR A 120 6.60 -5.93 -19.90
CA TYR A 120 6.76 -7.08 -19.03
C TYR A 120 7.24 -6.72 -17.62
N ALA A 121 7.87 -5.55 -17.42
CA ALA A 121 8.15 -5.07 -16.06
C ALA A 121 6.87 -4.73 -15.30
N LEU A 122 5.87 -4.16 -15.98
CA LEU A 122 4.57 -3.92 -15.37
C LEU A 122 3.88 -5.24 -15.02
N VAL A 123 3.92 -6.23 -15.90
CA VAL A 123 3.35 -7.57 -15.65
C VAL A 123 4.03 -8.24 -14.46
N MET A 124 5.37 -8.22 -14.39
CA MET A 124 6.11 -8.77 -13.25
C MET A 124 5.79 -8.03 -11.95
N GLY A 125 5.71 -6.70 -11.99
CA GLY A 125 5.28 -5.89 -10.85
C GLY A 125 3.86 -6.25 -10.40
N GLY A 126 2.93 -6.38 -11.34
CA GLY A 126 1.55 -6.76 -11.06
C GLY A 126 1.43 -8.14 -10.43
N ALA A 127 2.12 -9.15 -10.97
CA ALA A 127 2.18 -10.49 -10.40
C ALA A 127 2.79 -10.48 -8.99
N SER A 128 3.85 -9.70 -8.77
CA SER A 128 4.48 -9.52 -7.45
C SER A 128 3.52 -8.89 -6.44
N LEU A 129 2.72 -7.89 -6.84
CA LEU A 129 1.71 -7.29 -5.96
C LEU A 129 0.60 -8.28 -5.58
N VAL A 130 0.13 -9.10 -6.52
CA VAL A 130 -0.87 -10.15 -6.22
C VAL A 130 -0.30 -11.16 -5.22
N LEU A 131 0.93 -11.62 -5.45
CA LEU A 131 1.64 -12.52 -4.53
C LEU A 131 1.83 -11.87 -3.15
N ALA A 132 2.26 -10.60 -3.11
CA ALA A 132 2.42 -9.85 -1.87
C ALA A 132 1.08 -9.76 -1.11
N GLY A 133 -0.02 -9.47 -1.79
CA GLY A 133 -1.36 -9.46 -1.19
C GLY A 133 -1.75 -10.82 -0.58
N ALA A 134 -1.38 -11.93 -1.23
CA ALA A 134 -1.59 -13.26 -0.66
C ALA A 134 -0.69 -13.52 0.57
N LEU A 135 0.56 -13.04 0.55
CA LEU A 135 1.48 -13.15 1.68
C LEU A 135 1.06 -12.31 2.89
N VAL A 136 0.33 -11.21 2.68
CA VAL A 136 -0.24 -10.40 3.77
C VAL A 136 -1.16 -11.22 4.67
N LEU A 137 -1.84 -12.26 4.15
CA LEU A 137 -2.67 -13.18 4.95
C LEU A 137 -1.87 -13.97 6.00
N ARG A 138 -0.55 -14.09 5.84
CA ARG A 138 0.33 -14.74 6.82
C ARG A 138 0.74 -13.83 7.98
N VAL A 139 0.43 -12.53 7.91
CA VAL A 139 0.77 -11.57 8.96
C VAL A 139 -0.18 -11.75 10.15
N PRO A 140 0.31 -12.05 11.35
CA PRO A 140 -0.53 -12.20 12.54
C PRO A 140 -1.33 -10.92 12.81
N GLN A 141 -2.63 -11.08 13.06
CA GLN A 141 -3.49 -9.98 13.46
C GLN A 141 -3.41 -9.83 14.98
N ALA A 142 -2.99 -8.66 15.48
CA ALA A 142 -3.26 -8.30 16.86
C ALA A 142 -4.80 -8.21 17.02
N PRO A 143 -5.39 -8.71 18.13
CA PRO A 143 -6.82 -8.57 18.37
C PRO A 143 -7.22 -7.10 18.19
N ALA A 144 -8.23 -6.84 17.37
CA ALA A 144 -8.73 -5.48 17.17
C ALA A 144 -9.07 -4.89 18.54
N ALA A 145 -8.28 -3.91 19.00
CA ALA A 145 -8.63 -3.18 20.19
C ALA A 145 -10.04 -2.59 19.96
N PRO A 146 -11.01 -2.81 20.87
CA PRO A 146 -12.34 -2.24 20.73
C PRO A 146 -12.14 -0.74 20.49
N ALA A 147 -12.76 -0.21 19.44
CA ALA A 147 -12.66 1.20 19.08
C ALA A 147 -13.02 2.06 20.31
N ALA A 148 -12.02 2.49 21.06
CA ALA A 148 -12.20 3.33 22.22
C ALA A 148 -12.79 4.64 21.69
N GLY A 149 -14.02 4.93 22.12
CA GLY A 149 -14.84 6.02 21.62
C GLY A 149 -14.12 7.36 21.63
N ALA A 150 -13.73 7.82 20.45
CA ALA A 150 -13.18 9.15 20.21
C ALA A 150 -14.26 10.25 20.22
N LEU A 151 -15.31 10.10 21.04
CA LEU A 151 -16.41 11.07 21.17
C LEU A 151 -16.84 11.37 22.62
N GLY A 152 -16.11 10.89 23.65
CA GLY A 152 -16.58 10.99 25.04
C GLY A 152 -15.79 11.89 26.02
N ALA A 153 -14.49 12.12 25.83
CA ALA A 153 -13.64 12.55 26.96
C ALA A 153 -13.04 13.97 26.89
N VAL A 154 -13.34 14.76 25.85
CA VAL A 154 -12.80 16.14 25.72
C VAL A 154 -13.80 17.22 26.16
N GLY A 155 -15.06 16.86 26.47
CA GLY A 155 -16.14 17.82 26.70
C GLY A 155 -16.52 18.11 28.16
N THR A 156 -16.15 17.27 29.14
CA THR A 156 -16.80 17.32 30.47
C THR A 156 -15.94 17.83 31.63
N GLU A 157 -14.62 17.99 31.49
CA GLU A 157 -13.77 18.48 32.59
C GLU A 157 -13.69 20.01 32.70
N ARG A 158 -14.13 20.77 31.69
CA ARG A 158 -14.11 22.25 31.74
C ARG A 158 -15.33 22.89 32.42
N ALA A 159 -16.30 22.10 32.88
CA ALA A 159 -17.54 22.63 33.48
C ALA A 159 -17.62 22.54 35.01
N ARG A 160 -16.53 22.18 35.71
CA ARG A 160 -16.51 22.03 37.18
C ARG A 160 -15.50 22.91 37.91
N ALA A 161 -14.90 23.89 37.23
CA ALA A 161 -14.01 24.86 37.84
C ALA A 161 -14.60 26.28 37.71
N THR A 162 -15.72 26.51 38.38
CA THR A 162 -16.25 27.83 38.74
C THR A 162 -16.91 27.75 40.10
#